data_AF-A0A2V8V9U2-F1
#
_entry.id   AF-A0A2V8V9U2-F1
#
_cell.length_a   1.000
_cell.length_b   1.000
_cell.length_c   1.000
_cell.angle_alpha   90.00
_cell.angle_beta   90.00
_cell.angle_gamma   90.00
#
_symmetry.space_group_name_H-M   'P 1'
#
loop_
_entity.id
_entity.type
_entity.pdbx_description
1 polymer ?
#
loop_
_entity_poly.entity_id
_entity_poly.type
_entity_poly.pdbx_seq_one_letter_code
_entity_poly.pdbx_strand_id
1 'polypeptide(L)' 'MAKLALVYGVRMLPSDELESVSDAAVALKNGRKVSVTMHLIEGSSEQEIRMQLLESLDAFFEFYPEI' A
#
# COMPACT_ATOMS: atom_id res chain seq x y z
N MET A 1 -15.28 18.09 -9.24
CA MET A 1 -14.48 17.05 -8.56
C MET A 1 -13.27 16.72 -9.42
N ALA A 2 -12.07 16.76 -8.87
CA ALA A 2 -10.87 16.32 -9.58
C ALA A 2 -10.91 14.80 -9.79
N LYS A 3 -10.30 14.30 -10.87
CA LYS A 3 -10.12 12.85 -11.06
C LYS A 3 -9.00 12.38 -10.14
N LEU A 4 -9.30 11.43 -9.25
CA LEU A 4 -8.32 10.82 -8.35
C LEU A 4 -7.79 9.51 -8.94
N ALA A 5 -6.53 9.18 -8.63
CA ALA A 5 -5.90 7.93 -8.99
C ALA A 5 -5.23 7.33 -7.75
N LEU A 6 -5.58 6.09 -7.40
CA LEU A 6 -4.94 5.32 -6.36
C LEU A 6 -3.88 4.41 -7.00
N VAL A 7 -2.64 4.51 -6.53
CA VAL A 7 -1.55 3.58 -6.88
C VAL A 7 -1.42 2.60 -5.72
N TYR A 8 -1.63 1.30 -5.99
CA TYR A 8 -1.68 0.26 -4.96
C TYR A 8 -1.06 -1.03 -5.48
N GLY A 9 -0.23 -1.70 -4.66
CA GLY A 9 0.45 -2.93 -5.03
C GLY A 9 0.31 -4.00 -3.93
N VAL A 10 -0.03 -5.24 -4.32
CA VAL A 10 -0.15 -6.40 -3.43
C VAL A 10 0.60 -7.58 -4.03
N ARG A 11 1.46 -8.21 -3.23
CA ARG A 11 2.16 -9.44 -3.59
C ARG A 11 2.33 -10.30 -2.34
N MET A 12 1.93 -11.57 -2.44
CA MET A 12 2.26 -12.58 -1.43
C MET A 12 3.61 -13.21 -1.79
N LEU A 13 4.48 -13.31 -0.79
CA LEU A 13 5.78 -13.98 -0.85
C LEU A 13 5.92 -14.85 0.41
N PRO A 14 6.70 -15.95 0.36
CA PRO A 14 7.12 -16.63 1.58
C PRO A 14 7.87 -15.64 2.48
N SER A 15 7.47 -15.52 3.75
CA SER A 15 8.05 -14.52 4.66
C SER A 15 9.49 -14.85 5.03
N ASP A 16 9.83 -16.14 5.07
CA ASP A 16 11.17 -16.66 5.29
C ASP A 16 12.14 -16.41 4.12
N GLU A 17 11.61 -16.09 2.93
CA GLU A 17 12.40 -15.68 1.76
C GLU A 17 12.46 -14.15 1.58
N LEU A 18 11.78 -13.36 2.43
CA LEU A 18 11.70 -11.91 2.31
C LEU A 18 12.85 -11.22 3.06
N GLU A 19 13.74 -10.55 2.32
CA GLU A 19 14.87 -9.81 2.90
C GLU A 19 14.52 -8.34 3.23
N SER A 20 13.92 -7.61 2.28
CA SER A 20 13.55 -6.20 2.49
C SER A 20 12.50 -5.72 1.48
N VAL A 21 11.83 -4.61 1.82
CA VAL A 21 10.88 -3.89 0.94
C VAL A 21 11.33 -2.43 0.83
N SER A 22 11.22 -1.85 -0.37
CA SER A 22 11.61 -0.46 -0.65
C SER A 22 10.45 0.35 -1.23
N ASP A 23 10.47 1.67 -1.00
CA ASP A 23 9.46 2.58 -1.53
C ASP A 23 9.41 2.57 -3.06
N ALA A 24 8.19 2.62 -3.61
CA ALA A 24 7.99 2.73 -5.06
C ALA A 24 7.95 4.20 -5.49
N ALA A 25 8.69 4.57 -6.54
CA ALA A 25 8.70 5.93 -7.05
C ALA A 25 7.61 6.14 -8.13
N VAL A 26 6.81 7.20 -7.99
CA VAL A 26 5.81 7.63 -8.97
C VAL A 26 6.26 8.93 -9.63
N ALA A 27 6.29 8.92 -10.97
CA ALA A 27 6.58 10.11 -11.77
C ALA A 27 5.29 10.88 -12.08
N LEU A 28 5.27 12.17 -11.74
CA LEU A 28 4.15 13.07 -12.02
C LEU A 28 4.36 13.82 -13.34
N LYS A 29 3.25 14.24 -13.97
CA LYS A 29 3.28 14.97 -15.25
C LYS A 29 4.05 16.29 -15.23
N ASN A 30 4.24 16.88 -14.05
CA ASN A 30 5.01 18.11 -13.87
C ASN A 30 6.52 17.85 -13.65
N GLY A 31 6.98 16.62 -13.86
CA GLY A 31 8.38 16.22 -13.69
C GLY A 31 8.80 15.94 -12.24
N ARG A 32 7.92 16.14 -11.25
CA ARG A 32 8.19 15.76 -9.85
C ARG A 32 8.09 14.26 -9.67
N LYS A 33 8.82 13.74 -8.69
CA LYS A 33 8.67 12.37 -8.19
C LYS A 33 8.07 12.41 -6.79
N VAL A 34 7.21 11.46 -6.50
CA VAL A 34 6.71 11.17 -5.15
C VAL A 34 6.99 9.71 -4.83
N SER A 35 7.16 9.38 -3.55
CA SER A 35 7.24 8.00 -3.09
C SER A 35 5.86 7.49 -2.71
N VAL A 36 5.63 6.20 -2.97
CA VAL A 36 4.53 5.41 -2.40
C VAL A 36 5.15 4.57 -1.31
N THR A 37 4.72 4.81 -0.07
CA THR A 37 5.12 4.01 1.09
C THR A 37 4.59 2.61 0.94
N MET A 38 5.49 1.64 0.98
CA MET A 38 5.13 0.22 0.97
C MET A 38 4.83 -0.24 2.39
N HIS A 39 3.74 -0.98 2.58
CA HIS A 39 3.38 -1.58 3.86
C HIS A 39 3.61 -3.09 3.79
N LEU A 40 4.32 -3.63 4.78
CA LEU A 40 4.47 -5.08 4.97
C LEU A 40 3.43 -5.53 6.00
N ILE A 41 2.66 -6.55 5.66
CA ILE A 41 1.71 -7.22 6.56
C ILE A 41 2.13 -8.67 6.64
N GLU A 42 2.50 -9.10 7.84
CA GLU A 42 2.88 -10.48 8.14
C GLU A 42 1.78 -11.15 8.96
N GLY A 43 1.62 -12.45 8.78
CA GLY A 43 0.66 -13.24 9.54
C GLY A 43 0.93 -14.72 9.43
N SER A 44 0.33 -15.49 10.33
CA SER A 44 0.51 -16.95 10.38
C SER A 44 -0.41 -17.69 9.38
N SER A 45 -1.33 -16.97 8.73
CA SER A 45 -2.26 -17.51 7.73
C SER A 45 -2.66 -16.45 6.71
N GLU A 46 -3.13 -16.88 5.53
CA GLU A 46 -3.69 -15.99 4.51
C GLU A 46 -4.89 -15.20 5.05
N GLN A 47 -5.73 -15.83 5.88
CA GLN A 47 -6.92 -15.20 6.46
C GLN A 47 -6.55 -14.03 7.38
N GLU A 48 -5.52 -14.18 8.21
CA GLU A 48 -5.03 -13.14 9.11
C GLU A 48 -4.47 -11.95 8.33
N ILE A 49 -3.63 -12.21 7.31
CA ILE A 49 -3.06 -11.18 6.44
C ILE A 49 -4.17 -10.42 5.71
N ARG A 50 -5.19 -11.13 5.21
CA ARG A 50 -6.33 -10.52 4.54
C ARG A 50 -7.15 -9.63 5.48
N MET A 51 -7.37 -10.06 6.72
CA MET A 51 -8.12 -9.27 7.71
C MET A 51 -7.40 -7.96 8.02
N GLN A 52 -6.09 -8.01 8.31
CA GLN A 52 -5.28 -6.83 8.58
C GLN A 52 -5.21 -5.90 7.37
N LEU A 53 -5.13 -6.45 6.16
CA LEU A 53 -5.12 -5.67 4.93
C LEU A 53 -6.40 -4.86 4.75
N LEU A 54 -7.56 -5.49 4.99
CA LEU A 54 -8.85 -4.81 4.86
C LEU A 54 -9.01 -3.71 5.91
N GLU A 55 -8.63 -3.97 7.16
CA GLU A 55 -8.65 -2.97 8.23
C GLU A 55 -7.74 -1.77 7.91
N SER A 56 -6.54 -2.03 7.37
CA SER A 56 -5.61 -0.98 6.92
C SER A 56 -6.19 -0.12 5.79
N LEU A 57 -6.88 -0.75 4.83
CA LEU A 57 -7.57 -0.03 3.76
C LEU A 57 -8.73 0.82 4.29
N ASP A 58 -9.55 0.28 5.17
CA ASP A 58 -10.67 1.01 5.80
C ASP A 58 -10.15 2.23 6.57
N ALA A 59 -9.12 2.05 7.40
CA ALA A 59 -8.47 3.13 8.12
C ALA A 59 -7.88 4.19 7.19
N PHE A 60 -7.23 3.78 6.09
CA PHE A 60 -6.69 4.73 5.11
C PHE A 60 -7.78 5.66 4.55
N PHE A 61 -8.95 5.11 4.21
CA PHE A 61 -10.06 5.92 3.69
C PHE A 61 -10.78 6.73 4.77
N GLU A 62 -10.81 6.28 6.02
CA GLU A 62 -11.33 7.06 7.14
C GLU A 62 -10.49 8.32 7.40
N PHE A 63 -9.16 8.21 7.32
CA PHE A 63 -8.25 9.34 7.50
C PHE A 63 -8.01 10.14 6.22
N TYR A 64 -8.44 9.66 5.05
CA TYR A 64 -8.28 10.41 3.81
C TYR A 64 -9.19 11.65 3.88
N PRO A 65 -8.63 12.86 4.06
CA PRO A 65 -9.45 14.04 4.18
C PRO A 65 -10.18 14.23 2.86
N GLU A 66 -11.50 14.26 2.89
CA GLU A 66 -12.33 14.63 1.74
C GLU A 66 -11.77 15.95 1.16
N ILE A 67 -11.10 15.87 0.01
CA ILE A 67 -10.53 17.02 -0.71
C ILE A 67 -11.66 17.80 -1.37
#